data_AF-A0A952B963-F1
#
_entry.id   AF-A0A952B963-F1
#
_cell.length_a   1.000
_cell.length_b   1.000
_cell.length_c   1.000
_cell.angle_alpha   90.00
_cell.angle_beta   90.00
_cell.angle_gamma   90.00
#
_symmetry.space_group_name_H-M   'P 1'
#
loop_
_entity.id
_entity.type
_entity.pdbx_description
1 polymer ?
#
loop_
_entity_poly.entity_id
_entity_poly.type
_entity_poly.pdbx_seq_one_letter_code
_entity_poly.pdbx_strand_id
1 'polypeptide(L)'
;MRKTSDHKKNLSCLSVLFCLSLGAFGWLETARASQAANEPELRLRPYDKSELNLKAIPFKIIYETFRETDGKENWELYLINADGSNATNLTRTPDLDEMCPHASPDGTKICFVA
;
A
#
# COMPACT_ATOMS: atom_id res chain seq x y z
N MET A 1 -8.06 37.26 60.40
CA MET A 1 -7.43 38.55 59.98
C MET A 1 -7.86 38.79 58.54
N ARG A 2 -8.89 39.60 58.28
CA ARG A 2 -8.82 41.06 57.94
C ARG A 2 -7.96 41.29 56.70
N LYS A 3 -8.61 41.52 55.54
CA LYS A 3 -8.92 42.85 54.90
C LYS A 3 -7.71 43.25 54.01
N THR A 4 -7.84 43.63 52.74
CA THR A 4 -8.69 44.68 52.11
C THR A 4 -8.76 44.42 50.58
N SER A 5 -9.86 44.66 49.84
CA SER A 5 -10.45 45.97 49.43
C SER A 5 -9.41 46.84 48.71
N ASP A 6 -9.64 47.50 47.57
CA ASP A 6 -10.82 47.79 46.78
C ASP A 6 -10.38 48.66 45.56
N HIS A 7 -11.31 48.89 44.63
CA HIS A 7 -11.52 50.13 43.85
C HIS A 7 -11.43 50.14 42.31
N LYS A 8 -12.63 49.99 41.71
CA LYS A 8 -13.39 50.94 40.86
C LYS A 8 -12.79 51.26 39.46
N LYS A 9 -13.53 51.30 38.35
CA LYS A 9 -14.78 52.03 38.02
C LYS A 9 -15.40 51.38 36.75
N ASN A 10 -16.66 50.93 36.75
CA ASN A 10 -17.91 51.60 36.32
C ASN A 10 -18.05 51.94 34.82
N LEU A 11 -19.17 51.46 34.22
CA LEU A 11 -20.06 52.04 33.17
C LEU A 11 -20.60 50.90 32.27
N SER A 12 -21.65 50.17 32.65
CA SER A 12 -23.08 50.42 32.36
C SER A 12 -23.43 50.56 30.87
N CYS A 13 -24.17 49.59 30.29
CA CYS A 13 -25.36 49.91 29.49
C CYS A 13 -26.26 48.66 29.28
N LEU A 14 -27.49 48.85 29.74
CA LEU A 14 -28.78 48.20 29.49
C LEU A 14 -28.89 46.88 28.71
N SER A 15 -29.54 45.95 29.40
CA SER A 15 -30.48 44.92 28.95
C SER A 15 -31.49 45.35 27.88
N VAL A 16 -31.70 44.51 26.86
CA VAL A 16 -32.99 44.36 26.17
C VAL A 16 -33.24 42.87 25.91
N LEU A 17 -34.33 42.35 26.49
CA LEU A 17 -34.88 41.01 26.29
C LEU A 17 -35.85 40.99 25.10
N PHE A 18 -36.00 39.77 24.54
CA PHE A 18 -37.18 39.20 23.88
C PHE A 18 -37.52 39.62 22.44
N CYS A 19 -37.49 38.64 21.54
CA CYS A 19 -38.57 38.40 20.58
C CYS A 19 -38.55 36.93 20.13
N LEU A 20 -39.47 36.14 20.69
CA LEU A 20 -39.91 34.85 20.14
C LEU A 20 -40.74 35.13 18.88
N SER A 21 -40.31 34.62 17.73
CA SER A 21 -41.18 34.45 16.56
C SER A 21 -41.11 33.00 16.09
N LEU A 22 -42.25 32.33 16.18
CA LEU A 22 -42.52 30.98 15.71
C LEU A 22 -42.37 30.88 14.18
N GLY A 23 -41.71 29.80 13.75
CA GLY A 23 -42.11 29.04 12.55
C GLY A 23 -41.46 29.42 11.22
N ALA A 24 -40.44 28.66 10.81
CA ALA A 24 -40.36 28.07 9.47
C ALA A 24 -39.19 27.06 9.41
N PHE A 25 -39.55 25.81 9.13
CA PHE A 25 -38.77 24.71 8.56
C PHE A 25 -37.30 24.98 8.21
N GLY A 26 -36.40 24.41 9.01
CA GLY A 26 -35.02 24.17 8.64
C GLY A 26 -34.59 22.85 9.28
N TRP A 27 -34.73 21.75 8.53
CA TRP A 27 -34.06 20.50 8.85
C TRP A 27 -32.55 20.78 8.86
N LEU A 28 -31.96 20.95 10.03
CA LEU A 28 -30.51 21.04 10.18
C LEU A 28 -29.96 19.64 10.46
N GLU A 29 -29.91 18.85 9.41
CA GLU A 29 -29.24 17.56 9.40
C GLU A 29 -27.73 17.80 9.31
N THR A 30 -27.09 18.12 10.43
CA THR A 30 -25.63 18.20 10.53
C THR A 30 -25.08 17.13 11.46
N ALA A 31 -25.34 15.87 11.09
CA ALA A 31 -24.38 14.80 11.35
C ALA A 31 -23.74 14.43 10.01
N ARG A 32 -22.64 15.11 9.70
CA ARG A 32 -21.72 14.71 8.65
C ARG A 32 -21.27 13.29 9.01
N ALA A 33 -21.82 12.27 8.35
CA ALA A 33 -21.27 10.92 8.33
C ALA A 33 -19.92 10.96 7.62
N SER A 34 -18.93 11.51 8.32
CA SER A 34 -17.53 11.53 7.94
C SER A 34 -16.92 10.30 8.60
N GLN A 35 -16.67 9.26 7.80
CA GLN A 35 -15.68 8.19 7.94
C GLN A 35 -16.27 6.81 7.64
N ALA A 36 -16.39 6.51 6.35
CA ALA A 36 -16.43 5.13 5.86
C ALA A 36 -15.71 4.99 4.50
N ALA A 37 -14.87 5.95 4.11
CA ALA A 37 -14.26 5.98 2.77
C ALA A 37 -12.85 5.39 2.69
N ASN A 38 -12.27 4.93 3.81
CA ASN A 38 -10.85 4.53 3.86
C ASN A 38 -10.60 3.14 4.47
N GLU A 39 -11.60 2.27 4.52
CA GLU A 39 -11.32 0.85 4.77
C GLU A 39 -10.96 0.22 3.42
N PRO A 40 -9.80 -0.43 3.26
CA PRO A 40 -9.51 -1.19 2.05
C PRO A 40 -10.47 -2.37 2.04
N GLU A 41 -11.58 -2.22 1.32
CA GLU A 41 -12.49 -3.32 1.04
C GLU A 41 -11.65 -4.45 0.45
N LEU A 42 -11.54 -5.57 1.19
CA LEU A 42 -10.88 -6.77 0.70
C LEU A 42 -11.51 -7.08 -0.65
N ARG A 43 -10.74 -6.93 -1.74
CA ARG A 43 -11.24 -7.10 -3.10
C ARG A 43 -11.64 -8.57 -3.27
N LEU A 44 -12.93 -8.88 -3.04
CA LEU A 44 -13.49 -10.24 -3.14
C LEU A 44 -13.60 -10.72 -4.60
N ARG A 45 -13.45 -9.82 -5.58
CA ARG A 45 -13.38 -10.20 -7.00
C ARG A 45 -11.99 -10.73 -7.35
N PRO A 46 -11.88 -11.78 -8.19
CA PRO A 46 -10.61 -12.20 -8.77
C PRO A 46 -9.86 -11.02 -9.37
N TYR A 47 -8.54 -11.00 -9.21
CA TYR A 47 -7.71 -9.95 -9.79
C TYR A 47 -7.75 -10.09 -11.32
N ASP A 48 -8.13 -9.02 -12.01
CA ASP A 48 -8.09 -8.99 -13.47
C ASP A 48 -6.64 -8.80 -13.92
N LYS A 49 -6.08 -9.80 -14.61
CA LYS A 49 -4.69 -9.74 -15.09
C LYS A 49 -4.44 -8.55 -16.01
N SER A 50 -5.46 -8.04 -16.71
CA SER A 50 -5.32 -6.86 -17.58
C SER A 50 -5.09 -5.56 -16.82
N GLU A 51 -5.43 -5.51 -15.53
CA GLU A 51 -5.14 -4.38 -14.64
C GLU A 51 -3.69 -4.42 -14.12
N LEU A 52 -2.95 -5.53 -14.29
CA LEU A 52 -1.55 -5.63 -13.85
C LEU A 52 -0.63 -4.90 -14.82
N ASN A 53 0.03 -3.84 -14.34
CA ASN A 53 1.17 -3.25 -15.04
C ASN A 53 2.46 -4.06 -14.78
N LEU A 54 2.55 -5.27 -15.34
CA LEU A 54 3.68 -6.18 -15.12
C LEU A 54 5.02 -5.59 -15.58
N LYS A 55 5.00 -4.73 -16.61
CA LYS A 55 6.20 -4.07 -17.12
C LYS A 55 6.80 -3.06 -16.14
N ALA A 56 5.97 -2.48 -15.27
CA ALA A 56 6.42 -1.51 -14.26
C ALA A 56 6.91 -2.17 -12.97
N ILE A 57 6.76 -3.50 -12.82
CA ILE A 57 7.24 -4.21 -11.64
C ILE A 57 8.77 -4.25 -11.68
N PRO A 58 9.47 -3.68 -10.68
CA PRO A 58 10.94 -3.63 -10.68
C PRO A 58 11.57 -4.97 -10.26
N PHE A 59 10.78 -5.87 -9.69
CA PHE A 59 11.22 -7.18 -9.23
C PHE A 59 11.31 -8.17 -10.38
N LYS A 60 12.28 -9.06 -10.29
CA LYS A 60 12.49 -10.17 -11.22
C LYS A 60 12.15 -11.49 -10.56
N ILE A 61 11.88 -12.48 -11.39
CA ILE A 61 11.59 -13.84 -10.96
C ILE A 61 12.83 -14.68 -11.27
N ILE A 62 13.28 -15.44 -10.27
CA ILE A 62 14.27 -16.50 -10.45
C ILE A 62 13.53 -17.82 -10.42
N TYR A 63 13.85 -18.72 -11.35
CA TYR A 63 13.19 -20.01 -11.45
C TYR A 63 14.14 -21.05 -12.06
N GLU A 64 13.98 -22.31 -11.66
CA GLU A 64 14.59 -23.44 -12.33
C GLU A 64 13.79 -23.85 -13.58
N THR A 65 14.49 -24.34 -14.59
CA THR A 65 13.88 -24.80 -15.85
C THR A 65 14.74 -25.89 -16.47
N PHE A 66 14.09 -26.98 -16.88
CA PHE A 66 14.73 -28.05 -17.64
C PHE A 66 14.75 -27.69 -19.13
N ARG A 67 15.93 -27.58 -19.75
CA ARG A 67 16.10 -27.19 -21.15
C ARG A 67 17.46 -27.58 -21.70
N GLU A 68 17.62 -27.53 -23.02
CA GLU A 68 18.92 -27.68 -23.67
C GLU A 68 19.78 -26.41 -23.52
N THR A 69 20.98 -26.56 -22.96
CA THR A 69 22.05 -25.55 -22.93
C THR A 69 23.32 -26.20 -23.46
N ASP A 70 23.97 -25.58 -24.44
CA ASP A 70 25.22 -26.08 -25.06
C ASP A 70 25.15 -27.56 -25.51
N GLY A 71 23.98 -28.02 -25.97
CA GLY A 71 23.75 -29.36 -26.51
C GLY A 71 23.47 -30.45 -25.46
N LYS A 72 23.24 -30.10 -24.20
CA LYS A 72 22.81 -31.01 -23.13
C LYS A 72 21.56 -30.49 -22.44
N GLU A 73 20.68 -31.39 -22.04
CA GLU A 73 19.49 -31.05 -21.27
C GLU A 73 19.77 -31.24 -19.77
N ASN A 74 19.56 -30.18 -18.99
CA ASN A 74 19.76 -30.15 -17.55
C ASN A 74 18.85 -29.11 -16.89
N TRP A 75 18.79 -29.11 -15.55
CA TRP A 75 18.15 -28.04 -14.78
C TRP A 75 19.07 -26.82 -14.69
N GLU A 76 18.58 -25.68 -15.16
CA GLU A 76 19.30 -24.42 -15.16
C GLU A 76 18.51 -23.33 -14.45
N LEU A 77 19.21 -22.36 -13.85
CA LEU A 77 18.58 -21.23 -13.18
C LEU A 77 18.45 -20.04 -14.13
N TYR A 78 17.23 -19.52 -14.24
CA TYR A 78 16.91 -18.38 -15.09
C TYR A 78 16.39 -17.21 -14.29
N LEU A 79 16.69 -16.01 -14.78
CA LEU A 79 16.14 -14.74 -14.32
C LEU A 79 15.25 -14.13 -15.39
N ILE A 80 14.05 -13.69 -15.03
CA ILE A 80 13.08 -13.10 -15.96
C ILE A 80 12.36 -11.89 -15.33
N ASN A 81 11.93 -10.95 -16.16
CA ASN A 81 11.08 -9.86 -15.69
C ASN A 81 9.67 -10.39 -15.36
N ALA A 82 8.92 -9.66 -14.53
CA ALA A 82 7.55 -10.04 -14.16
C ALA A 82 6.57 -10.11 -15.36
N ASP A 83 6.85 -9.40 -16.46
CA ASP A 83 6.08 -9.47 -17.71
C ASP A 83 6.48 -10.64 -18.63
N GLY A 84 7.44 -11.47 -18.21
CA GLY A 84 7.98 -12.58 -18.99
C GLY A 84 9.05 -12.19 -20.00
N SER A 85 9.46 -10.92 -20.08
CA SER A 85 10.54 -10.48 -20.96
C SER A 85 11.92 -10.71 -20.35
N ASN A 86 12.97 -10.64 -21.20
CA ASN A 86 14.38 -10.62 -20.80
C ASN A 86 14.84 -11.84 -19.97
N ALA A 87 14.35 -13.03 -20.31
CA ALA A 87 14.84 -14.28 -19.73
C ALA A 87 16.36 -14.44 -19.95
N THR A 88 17.11 -14.69 -18.89
CA THR A 88 18.59 -14.81 -18.89
C THR A 88 19.02 -16.06 -18.12
N ASN A 89 19.85 -16.92 -18.73
CA ASN A 89 20.48 -18.05 -18.02
C ASN A 89 21.60 -17.51 -17.09
N LEU A 90 21.52 -17.86 -15.80
CA LEU A 90 22.48 -17.46 -14.76
C LEU A 90 23.61 -18.46 -14.52
N THR A 91 23.40 -19.74 -14.77
CA THR A 91 24.29 -20.85 -14.38
C THR A 91 25.17 -21.32 -15.53
N ARG A 92 24.59 -21.65 -16.69
CA ARG A 92 25.28 -22.09 -17.91
C ARG A 92 26.25 -23.24 -17.64
N THR A 93 25.75 -24.27 -16.98
CA THR A 93 26.50 -25.40 -16.45
C THR A 93 25.86 -26.67 -16.97
N PRO A 94 26.06 -27.01 -18.27
CA PRO A 94 25.30 -28.06 -18.98
C PRO A 94 25.52 -29.49 -18.44
N ASP A 95 26.35 -29.63 -17.41
CA ASP A 95 26.76 -30.89 -16.78
C ASP A 95 26.29 -31.01 -15.32
N LEU A 96 25.56 -30.01 -14.80
CA LEU A 96 25.07 -29.97 -13.42
C LEU A 96 23.57 -29.65 -13.42
N ASP A 97 22.88 -30.10 -12.37
CA ASP A 97 21.47 -29.78 -12.16
C ASP A 97 21.35 -28.75 -11.03
N GLU A 98 21.17 -27.47 -11.38
CA GLU A 98 20.94 -26.42 -10.39
C GLU A 98 19.44 -26.22 -10.10
N MET A 99 19.05 -26.36 -8.84
CA MET A 99 17.65 -26.42 -8.40
C MET A 99 17.36 -25.60 -7.16
N CYS A 100 16.07 -25.37 -6.90
CA CYS A 100 15.54 -24.74 -5.69
C CYS A 100 16.19 -23.38 -5.35
N PRO A 101 16.20 -22.40 -6.28
CA PRO A 101 16.84 -21.12 -6.06
C PRO A 101 16.10 -20.28 -5.01
N HIS A 102 16.86 -19.54 -4.20
CA HIS A 102 16.33 -18.51 -3.29
C HIS A 102 17.20 -17.25 -3.39
N ALA A 103 16.59 -16.12 -3.70
CA ALA A 103 17.25 -14.81 -3.71
C ALA A 103 17.50 -14.26 -2.30
N SER A 104 18.64 -13.63 -2.07
CA SER A 104 18.81 -12.80 -0.87
C SER A 104 17.80 -11.64 -0.86
N PRO A 105 17.38 -11.14 0.32
CA PRO A 105 16.38 -10.05 0.40
C PRO A 105 16.78 -8.75 -0.33
N ASP A 106 18.08 -8.51 -0.47
CA ASP A 106 18.64 -7.35 -1.20
C ASP A 106 18.77 -7.60 -2.72
N GLY A 107 18.47 -8.80 -3.20
CA GLY A 107 18.55 -9.19 -4.61
C GLY A 107 19.97 -9.34 -5.16
N THR A 108 21.01 -9.29 -4.32
CA THR A 108 22.41 -9.32 -4.78
C THR A 108 23.01 -10.71 -4.85
N LYS A 109 22.35 -11.71 -4.24
CA LYS A 109 22.82 -13.11 -4.16
C LYS A 109 21.68 -14.09 -4.39
N ILE A 110 22.06 -15.30 -4.74
CA ILE A 110 21.16 -16.45 -4.87
C ILE A 110 21.86 -17.63 -4.19
N CYS A 111 21.11 -18.39 -3.40
CA CYS A 111 21.51 -19.74 -2.99
C CYS A 111 20.66 -20.77 -3.74
N PHE A 112 21.24 -21.93 -4.00
CA PHE A 112 20.63 -23.02 -4.76
C PHE A 112 21.30 -24.35 -4.41
N VAL A 113 20.71 -25.45 -4.84
CA VAL A 113 21.26 -26.82 -4.76
C VAL A 113 21.86 -27.18 -6.11
N ALA A 114 23.01 -27.85 -6.11
CA ALA A 114 23.72 -28.35 -7.30
C ALA A 114 24.41 -29.69 -6.99
#